data_AF-A0A9D6FT16-F1
#
_entry.id   AF-A0A9D6FT16-F1
#
_cell.length_a   1.000
_cell.length_b   1.000
_cell.length_c   1.000
_cell.angle_alpha   90.00
_cell.angle_beta   90.00
_cell.angle_gamma   90.00
#
_symmetry.space_group_name_H-M   'P 1'
#
loop_
_entity.id
_entity.type
_entity.pdbx_description
1 polymer ?
#
loop_
_entity_poly.entity_id
_entity_poly.type
_entity_poly.pdbx_seq_one_letter_code
_entity_poly.pdbx_strand_id
1 'polypeptide(L)'
;MRRVEAAPDGSFVSVILDGENAWEHYPGLGVDFFRALYEGLSKNGRVRTGTMSESLAREPARLPRLHAGSWIDRSFRIWVGHEEDVRAWNLLGKTRAELVRAGGSEEAWESLYAAEGSDWFWWFGDDFSSAQDAEFDALFRRHLGNVYRSIGVPEPQELLQPVKRQVTAVVARAPWAMLRVVVDGRRTDYFEWIAAGRYDMSREYGAMAGDLSFVSDLHYGFDEANLFLRIDTRAGVDARKACERRRLRLIVTKPRPCEVDLLPAADGVRSAVEDIFEAAVPFERIGVAAGEDVEFVLELSREGGVPQRFPTTVPLSLRVPTKDYDKIHWMA
;
A
#
# COMPACT_ATOMS: atom_id res chain seq x y z
N MET A 1 7.98 11.96 29.87
CA MET A 1 7.26 13.05 29.17
C MET A 1 7.44 14.34 29.97
N ARG A 2 8.16 15.34 29.46
CA ARG A 2 8.25 16.66 30.13
C ARG A 2 7.03 17.48 29.72
N ARG A 3 6.26 18.00 30.69
CA ARG A 3 5.13 18.89 30.40
C ARG A 3 5.66 20.25 29.95
N VAL A 4 4.90 20.97 29.10
CA VAL A 4 5.23 22.33 28.66
C VAL A 4 5.47 23.26 29.87
N GLU A 5 4.77 23.02 30.98
CA GLU A 5 4.94 23.74 32.25
C GLU A 5 6.34 23.62 32.88
N ALA A 6 7.14 22.63 32.47
CA ALA A 6 8.52 22.46 32.94
C ALA A 6 9.56 23.10 32.00
N ALA A 7 9.13 23.74 30.91
CA ALA A 7 10.03 24.46 30.01
C ALA A 7 10.36 25.85 30.58
N PRO A 8 11.62 26.32 30.50
CA PRO A 8 11.99 27.68 30.90
C PRO A 8 11.19 28.75 30.15
N ASP A 9 10.92 29.88 30.81
CA ASP A 9 10.29 31.02 30.16
C ASP A 9 11.08 31.47 28.92
N GLY A 10 10.36 31.75 27.84
CA GLY A 10 10.95 32.09 26.55
C GLY A 10 11.36 30.89 25.67
N SER A 11 11.11 29.66 26.13
CA SER A 11 11.25 28.45 25.29
C SER A 11 10.30 28.48 24.09
N PHE A 12 10.78 27.94 22.97
CA PHE A 12 9.98 27.75 21.75
C PHE A 12 9.55 26.29 21.62
N VAL A 13 8.28 26.08 21.28
CA VAL A 13 7.72 24.76 20.98
C VAL A 13 7.15 24.81 19.57
N SER A 14 7.72 24.01 18.67
CA SER A 14 7.24 23.86 17.29
C SER A 14 6.48 22.54 17.15
N VAL A 15 5.27 22.61 16.59
CA VAL A 15 4.53 21.45 16.10
C VAL A 15 4.52 21.57 14.59
N ILE A 16 5.22 20.65 13.92
CA ILE A 16 5.37 20.62 12.46
C ILE A 16 4.89 19.24 12.03
N LEU A 17 3.88 19.23 11.16
CA LEU A 17 3.15 18.03 10.79
C LEU A 17 2.50 18.28 9.42
N ASP A 18 2.36 17.22 8.64
CA ASP A 18 1.80 17.31 7.30
C ASP A 18 0.31 17.68 7.34
N GLY A 19 -0.20 18.37 6.32
CA GLY A 19 -1.56 18.92 6.38
C GLY A 19 -2.64 17.84 6.32
N GLU A 20 -2.33 16.74 5.63
CA GLU A 20 -3.23 15.64 5.30
C GLU A 20 -3.24 14.55 6.38
N ASN A 21 -2.07 14.12 6.84
CA ASN A 21 -1.93 13.07 7.84
C ASN A 21 -1.95 13.67 9.26
N ALA A 22 -2.50 13.06 10.30
CA ALA A 22 -3.18 11.77 10.39
C ALA A 22 -4.70 11.95 10.57
N TRP A 23 -5.24 13.04 10.03
CA TRP A 23 -6.57 13.54 10.41
C TRP A 23 -7.70 12.67 9.89
N GLU A 24 -7.45 11.87 8.85
CA GLU A 24 -8.39 10.88 8.33
C GLU A 24 -8.79 9.82 9.36
N HIS A 25 -7.97 9.63 10.40
CA HIS A 25 -8.25 8.69 11.49
C HIS A 25 -9.07 9.29 12.64
N TYR A 26 -9.37 10.60 12.58
CA TYR A 26 -10.17 11.29 13.59
C TYR A 26 -11.60 11.52 13.10
N PRO A 27 -12.62 11.37 13.97
CA PRO A 27 -13.99 11.76 13.64
C PRO A 27 -14.05 13.19 13.11
N GLY A 28 -14.79 13.39 12.01
CA GLY A 28 -14.92 14.70 11.38
C GLY A 28 -13.59 15.30 10.90
N LEU A 29 -12.61 14.46 10.50
CA LEU A 29 -11.28 14.89 10.04
C LEU A 29 -10.53 15.76 11.07
N GLY A 30 -10.75 15.50 12.37
CA GLY A 30 -10.09 16.21 13.46
C GLY A 30 -10.59 17.64 13.70
N VAL A 31 -11.66 18.09 13.03
CA VAL A 31 -12.17 19.48 13.16
C VAL A 31 -12.48 19.86 14.60
N ASP A 32 -13.17 18.98 15.35
CA ASP A 32 -13.53 19.27 16.74
C ASP A 32 -12.29 19.33 17.65
N PHE A 33 -11.29 18.49 17.37
CA PHE A 33 -10.00 18.54 18.07
C PHE A 33 -9.29 19.87 17.83
N PHE A 34 -9.19 20.32 16.58
CA PHE A 34 -8.55 21.60 16.25
C PHE A 34 -9.30 22.79 16.86
N ARG A 35 -10.63 22.79 16.83
CA ARG A 35 -11.43 23.83 17.48
C ARG A 35 -11.14 23.92 18.96
N ALA A 36 -11.16 22.79 19.67
CA ALA A 36 -10.86 22.75 21.09
C ALA A 36 -9.40 23.17 21.39
N LEU A 37 -8.43 22.71 20.58
CA LEU A 37 -7.02 23.06 20.71
C LEU A 37 -6.80 24.56 20.54
N TYR A 38 -7.32 25.15 19.46
CA TYR A 38 -7.16 26.57 19.17
C TYR A 38 -7.87 27.45 20.20
N GLU A 39 -9.09 27.09 20.61
CA GLU A 39 -9.79 27.80 21.67
C GLU A 39 -9.02 27.75 22.99
N GLY A 40 -8.47 26.59 23.34
CA GLY A 40 -7.62 26.40 24.52
C GLY A 40 -6.36 27.25 24.47
N LEU A 41 -5.66 27.28 23.33
CA LEU A 41 -4.45 28.09 23.15
C LEU A 41 -4.76 29.59 23.19
N SER A 42 -5.84 30.05 22.55
CA SER A 42 -6.23 31.46 22.55
C SER A 42 -6.64 31.99 23.93
N LYS A 43 -7.18 31.13 24.80
CA LYS A 43 -7.55 31.50 26.18
C LYS A 43 -6.41 31.33 27.18
N ASN A 44 -5.29 30.72 26.79
CA ASN A 44 -4.18 30.42 27.69
C ASN A 44 -3.18 31.58 27.76
N GLY A 45 -3.07 32.22 28.93
CA GLY A 45 -2.10 33.30 29.16
C GLY A 45 -0.64 32.88 29.29
N ARG A 46 -0.33 31.57 29.37
CA ARG A 46 1.03 31.04 29.51
C ARG A 46 1.69 30.68 28.18
N VAL A 47 0.91 30.41 27.13
CA VAL A 47 1.42 29.99 25.81
C VAL A 47 1.09 31.07 24.80
N ARG A 48 2.12 31.70 24.22
CA ARG A 48 1.94 32.65 23.12
C ARG A 48 2.09 31.94 21.79
N THR A 49 1.00 31.82 21.03
CA THR A 49 1.05 31.37 19.64
C THR A 49 1.58 32.49 18.74
N GLY A 50 2.31 32.12 17.69
CA GLY A 50 2.83 33.08 16.71
C GLY A 50 3.39 32.36 15.49
N THR A 51 3.75 33.14 14.49
CA THR A 51 4.36 32.65 13.25
C THR A 51 5.86 32.40 13.43
N MET A 52 6.46 31.65 12.50
CA MET A 52 7.92 31.49 12.45
C MET A 52 8.61 32.85 12.24
N SER A 53 8.06 33.74 11.41
CA SER A 53 8.61 35.08 11.18
C SER A 53 8.67 35.92 12.46
N GLU A 54 7.64 35.86 13.30
CA GLU A 54 7.64 36.55 14.61
C GLU A 54 8.64 35.92 15.59
N SER A 55 8.86 34.61 15.49
CA SER A 55 9.84 33.90 16.31
C SER A 55 11.28 34.25 15.92
N LEU A 56 11.54 34.42 14.62
CA LEU A 56 12.83 34.83 14.06
C LEU A 56 13.19 36.30 14.32
N ALA A 57 12.24 37.12 14.80
CA ALA A 57 12.55 38.48 15.26
C ALA A 57 13.42 38.49 16.54
N ARG A 58 13.54 37.35 17.22
CA ARG A 58 14.51 37.15 18.32
C ARG A 58 15.83 36.63 17.77
N GLU A 59 16.92 36.91 18.48
CA GLU A 59 18.25 36.42 18.09
C GLU A 59 18.27 34.88 18.14
N PRO A 60 18.50 34.19 17.00
CA PRO A 60 18.51 32.73 16.96
C PRO A 60 19.79 32.19 17.62
N ALA A 61 19.65 31.14 18.42
CA ALA A 61 20.80 30.42 18.93
C ALA A 61 21.54 29.73 17.76
N ARG A 62 22.86 29.91 17.70
CA ARG A 62 23.68 29.23 16.69
C ARG A 62 23.87 27.76 17.06
N LEU A 63 23.44 26.87 16.17
CA LEU A 63 23.80 25.45 16.25
C LEU A 63 25.22 25.26 15.69
N PRO A 64 26.20 24.77 16.49
CA PRO A 64 27.56 24.59 16.02
C PRO A 64 27.69 23.47 14.98
N ARG A 65 26.80 22.48 15.02
CA ARG A 65 26.71 21.37 14.07
C ARG A 65 25.27 20.93 13.92
N LEU A 66 24.86 20.67 12.68
CA LEU A 66 23.63 19.97 12.35
C LEU A 66 23.99 18.60 11.76
N HIS A 67 23.33 17.55 12.24
CA HIS A 67 23.50 16.20 11.70
C HIS A 67 22.76 16.08 10.36
N ALA A 68 23.38 15.48 9.36
CA ALA A 68 22.72 15.18 8.09
C ALA A 68 21.74 14.01 8.29
N GLY A 69 20.47 14.22 7.95
CA GLY A 69 19.44 13.20 8.04
C GLY A 69 18.05 13.80 7.89
N SER A 70 17.03 12.95 7.98
CA SER A 70 15.63 13.36 7.98
C SER A 70 15.01 13.23 9.38
N TRP A 71 13.77 13.67 9.51
CA TRP A 71 12.93 13.39 10.68
C TRP A 71 12.60 11.91 10.90
N ILE A 72 12.84 11.04 9.90
CA ILE A 72 12.67 9.59 9.96
C ILE A 72 14.04 8.96 10.24
N ASP A 73 14.16 8.32 11.40
CA ASP A 73 15.37 7.60 11.85
C ASP A 73 16.70 8.38 11.75
N ARG A 74 16.64 9.71 11.61
CA ARG A 74 17.81 10.59 11.47
C ARG A 74 18.69 10.21 10.27
N SER A 75 18.10 9.62 9.23
CA SER A 75 18.80 9.15 8.04
C SER A 75 18.07 9.56 6.77
N PHE A 76 18.71 9.37 5.62
CA PHE A 76 18.08 9.52 4.30
C PHE A 76 17.68 8.18 3.68
N ARG A 77 17.75 7.09 4.45
CA ARG A 77 17.55 5.71 3.94
C ARG A 77 16.29 5.55 3.11
N ILE A 78 15.21 6.25 3.47
CA ILE A 78 13.92 6.20 2.77
C ILE A 78 14.01 6.65 1.30
N TRP A 79 14.94 7.54 0.94
CA TRP A 79 15.02 8.13 -0.41
C TRP A 79 16.28 7.74 -1.19
N VAL A 80 17.25 7.08 -0.56
CA VAL A 80 18.55 6.71 -1.17
C VAL A 80 19.05 5.33 -0.71
N GLY A 81 18.22 4.54 -0.05
CA GLY A 81 18.66 3.34 0.69
C GLY A 81 18.62 2.06 -0.15
N HIS A 82 17.68 1.97 -1.10
CA HIS A 82 17.44 0.77 -1.88
C HIS A 82 18.08 0.82 -3.26
N GLU A 83 18.20 -0.35 -3.89
CA GLU A 83 18.73 -0.47 -5.25
C GLU A 83 17.91 0.35 -6.26
N GLU A 84 16.59 0.41 -6.05
CA GLU A 84 15.67 1.18 -6.90
C GLU A 84 15.88 2.69 -6.76
N ASP A 85 16.05 3.19 -5.53
CA ASP A 85 16.36 4.60 -5.26
C ASP A 85 17.67 5.00 -5.96
N VAL A 86 18.72 4.20 -5.77
CA VAL A 86 20.03 4.44 -6.36
C VAL A 86 19.95 4.45 -7.88
N ARG A 87 19.16 3.53 -8.47
CA ARG A 87 18.93 3.50 -9.91
C ARG A 87 18.19 4.75 -10.40
N ALA A 88 17.13 5.17 -9.72
CA ALA A 88 16.40 6.41 -10.03
C ALA A 88 17.33 7.63 -9.99
N TRP A 89 18.15 7.77 -8.94
CA TRP A 89 19.08 8.89 -8.79
C TRP A 89 20.13 8.91 -9.89
N ASN A 90 20.63 7.74 -10.30
CA ASN A 90 21.58 7.63 -11.41
C ASN A 90 20.94 8.06 -12.74
N LEU A 91 19.70 7.66 -13.03
CA LEU A 91 18.98 8.09 -14.22
C LEU A 91 18.74 9.60 -14.23
N LEU A 92 18.28 10.16 -13.11
CA LEU A 92 18.08 11.59 -12.94
C LEU A 92 19.39 12.38 -13.09
N GLY A 93 20.47 11.93 -12.45
CA GLY A 93 21.79 12.55 -12.54
C GLY A 93 22.37 12.54 -13.96
N LYS A 94 22.27 11.41 -14.67
CA LYS A 94 22.64 11.31 -16.10
C LYS A 94 21.83 12.30 -16.95
N THR A 95 20.51 12.33 -16.75
CA THR A 95 19.60 13.21 -17.49
C THR A 95 19.95 14.68 -17.28
N ARG A 96 20.17 15.10 -16.03
CA ARG A 96 20.58 16.46 -15.68
C ARG A 96 21.92 16.84 -16.32
N ALA A 97 22.90 15.94 -16.33
CA ALA A 97 24.20 16.18 -16.93
C ALA A 97 24.10 16.43 -18.44
N GLU A 98 23.27 15.67 -19.15
CA GLU A 98 23.00 15.88 -20.58
C GLU A 98 22.26 17.19 -20.83
N LEU A 99 21.26 17.53 -20.01
CA LEU A 99 20.53 18.80 -20.10
C LEU A 99 21.45 20.02 -19.96
N VAL A 100 22.31 20.00 -18.94
CA VAL A 100 23.29 21.07 -18.69
C VAL A 100 24.24 21.21 -19.87
N ARG A 101 24.72 20.10 -20.45
CA ARG A 101 25.64 20.13 -21.58
C ARG A 101 24.99 20.69 -22.85
N ALA A 102 23.74 20.34 -23.10
CA ALA A 102 23.01 20.77 -24.28
C ALA A 102 22.49 22.23 -24.19
N GLY A 103 22.40 22.79 -22.98
CA GLY A 103 21.81 24.11 -22.77
C GLY A 103 20.32 24.13 -23.10
N GLY A 104 19.57 23.17 -22.56
CA GLY A 104 18.15 22.97 -22.92
C GLY A 104 17.23 24.11 -22.50
N SER A 105 16.01 24.08 -23.06
CA SER A 105 14.99 25.09 -22.87
C SER A 105 14.41 25.11 -21.45
N GLU A 106 13.62 26.12 -21.14
CA GLU A 106 12.90 26.23 -19.87
C GLU A 106 11.99 25.01 -19.63
N GLU A 107 11.30 24.53 -20.67
CA GLU A 107 10.42 23.35 -20.58
C GLU A 107 11.20 22.07 -20.28
N ALA A 108 12.44 21.95 -20.77
CA ALA A 108 13.31 20.82 -20.45
C ALA A 108 13.71 20.87 -18.97
N TRP A 109 14.01 22.06 -18.44
CA TRP A 109 14.28 22.26 -17.02
C TRP A 109 13.05 22.01 -16.15
N GLU A 110 11.87 22.48 -16.54
CA GLU A 110 10.62 22.19 -15.84
C GLU A 110 10.35 20.69 -15.75
N SER A 111 10.55 19.95 -16.85
CA SER A 111 10.40 18.50 -16.83
C SER A 111 11.43 17.82 -15.93
N LEU A 112 12.67 18.32 -15.88
CA LEU A 112 13.66 17.82 -14.94
C LEU A 112 13.26 18.11 -13.49
N TYR A 113 12.82 19.33 -13.17
CA TYR A 113 12.39 19.71 -11.82
C TYR A 113 11.20 18.88 -11.34
N ALA A 114 10.25 18.54 -12.23
CA ALA A 114 9.20 17.59 -11.92
C ALA A 114 9.77 16.21 -11.53
N ALA A 115 10.81 15.73 -12.20
CA ALA A 115 11.49 14.47 -11.87
C ALA A 115 12.37 14.55 -10.60
N GLU A 116 12.74 15.75 -10.14
CA GLU A 116 13.51 15.96 -8.89
C GLU A 116 12.62 15.90 -7.63
N GLY A 117 11.31 15.73 -7.77
CA GLY A 117 10.39 15.55 -6.64
C GLY A 117 10.75 14.35 -5.76
N SER A 118 10.80 14.54 -4.43
CA SER A 118 11.18 13.46 -3.50
C SER A 118 10.18 12.32 -3.44
N ASP A 119 8.92 12.57 -3.83
CA ASP A 119 7.84 11.57 -3.84
C ASP A 119 8.18 10.37 -4.72
N TRP A 120 8.86 10.55 -5.85
CA TRP A 120 9.30 9.41 -6.68
C TRP A 120 10.13 8.43 -5.87
N PHE A 121 11.10 8.97 -5.10
CA PHE A 121 12.03 8.20 -4.27
C PHE A 121 11.41 7.70 -2.97
N TRP A 122 10.26 8.25 -2.56
CA TRP A 122 9.47 7.69 -1.47
C TRP A 122 8.79 6.37 -1.90
N TRP A 123 8.36 6.31 -3.17
CA TRP A 123 7.67 5.14 -3.72
C TRP A 123 8.62 4.11 -4.34
N PHE A 124 9.89 4.43 -4.56
CA PHE A 124 10.89 3.44 -4.95
C PHE A 124 11.39 2.64 -3.73
N GLY A 125 11.84 1.42 -3.99
CA GLY A 125 12.30 0.51 -2.94
C GLY A 125 11.18 -0.23 -2.23
N ASP A 126 11.56 -0.90 -1.14
CA ASP A 126 10.75 -1.91 -0.46
C ASP A 126 10.00 -1.35 0.77
N ASP A 127 10.28 -0.12 1.20
CA ASP A 127 9.67 0.44 2.41
C ASP A 127 8.18 0.80 2.21
N PHE A 128 7.81 1.24 1.00
CA PHE A 128 6.47 1.73 0.69
C PHE A 128 6.00 1.24 -0.68
N SER A 129 4.67 1.09 -0.83
CA SER A 129 4.03 0.72 -2.08
C SER A 129 2.64 1.30 -2.15
N SER A 130 2.20 1.59 -3.37
CA SER A 130 0.87 2.02 -3.72
C SER A 130 0.33 1.16 -4.87
N ALA A 131 -1.00 1.14 -5.03
CA ALA A 131 -1.62 0.51 -6.19
C ALA A 131 -1.34 1.27 -7.51
N GLN A 132 -0.57 2.37 -7.48
CA GLN A 132 -0.20 3.20 -8.62
C GLN A 132 1.32 3.17 -8.90
N ASP A 133 2.08 2.27 -8.27
CA ASP A 133 3.55 2.27 -8.37
C ASP A 133 4.04 2.21 -9.83
N ALA A 134 3.34 1.47 -10.68
CA ALA A 134 3.66 1.37 -12.11
C ALA A 134 3.45 2.71 -12.85
N GLU A 135 2.38 3.43 -12.54
CA GLU A 135 2.07 4.74 -13.08
C GLU A 135 3.06 5.80 -12.60
N PHE A 136 3.38 5.82 -11.30
CA PHE A 136 4.39 6.73 -10.74
C PHE A 136 5.77 6.51 -11.39
N ASP A 137 6.21 5.27 -11.51
CA ASP A 137 7.45 4.93 -12.22
C ASP A 137 7.41 5.39 -13.69
N ALA A 138 6.31 5.10 -14.40
CA ALA A 138 6.15 5.52 -15.79
C ALA A 138 6.17 7.05 -15.96
N LEU A 139 5.55 7.80 -15.04
CA LEU A 139 5.57 9.27 -15.05
C LEU A 139 6.96 9.81 -14.78
N PHE A 140 7.66 9.30 -13.76
CA PHE A 140 9.05 9.66 -13.48
C PHE A 140 9.94 9.47 -14.72
N ARG A 141 9.90 8.28 -15.34
CA ARG A 141 10.69 7.99 -16.56
C ARG A 141 10.25 8.85 -17.75
N ARG A 142 8.95 9.19 -17.86
CA ARG A 142 8.43 10.09 -18.90
C ARG A 142 9.00 11.49 -18.75
N HIS A 143 9.11 12.01 -17.53
CA HIS A 143 9.73 13.32 -17.28
C HIS A 143 11.20 13.32 -17.71
N LEU A 144 11.95 12.26 -17.42
CA LEU A 144 13.33 12.14 -17.91
C LEU A 144 13.39 12.04 -19.44
N GLY A 145 12.52 11.24 -20.07
CA GLY A 145 12.45 11.11 -21.53
C GLY A 145 12.08 12.41 -22.24
N ASN A 146 11.20 13.23 -21.65
CA ASN A 146 10.88 14.56 -22.16
C ASN A 146 12.12 15.46 -22.25
N VAL A 147 13.03 15.38 -21.26
CA VAL A 147 14.29 16.14 -21.28
C VAL A 147 15.12 15.76 -22.50
N TYR A 148 15.37 14.45 -22.70
CA TYR A 148 16.12 13.92 -23.83
C TYR A 148 15.52 14.33 -25.19
N ARG A 149 14.19 14.21 -25.33
CA ARG A 149 13.48 14.64 -26.53
C ARG A 149 13.62 16.14 -26.79
N SER A 150 13.56 16.97 -25.75
CA SER A 150 13.69 18.42 -25.88
C SER A 150 15.09 18.84 -26.33
N ILE A 151 16.13 18.17 -25.82
CA ILE A 151 17.54 18.46 -26.20
C ILE A 151 17.98 17.74 -27.49
N GLY A 152 17.11 16.97 -28.14
CA GLY A 152 17.40 16.26 -29.38
C GLY A 152 18.38 15.09 -29.24
N VAL A 153 18.59 14.58 -28.03
CA VAL A 153 19.47 13.44 -27.74
C VAL A 153 18.62 12.17 -27.63
N PRO A 154 19.03 11.02 -28.22
CA PRO A 154 18.29 9.77 -28.07
C PRO A 154 18.08 9.38 -26.60
N GLU A 155 16.85 8.97 -26.25
CA GLU A 155 16.53 8.48 -24.91
C GLU A 155 17.36 7.21 -24.59
N PRO A 156 18.02 7.13 -23.41
CA PRO A 156 18.73 5.93 -23.00
C PRO A 156 17.79 4.73 -22.89
N GLN A 157 18.24 3.56 -23.36
CA GLN A 157 17.45 2.31 -23.29
C GLN A 157 17.07 1.94 -21.85
N GLU A 158 17.87 2.36 -20.86
CA GLU A 158 17.61 2.18 -19.43
C GLU A 158 16.27 2.81 -18.99
N LEU A 159 15.79 3.89 -19.65
CA LEU A 159 14.50 4.53 -19.37
C LEU A 159 13.29 3.75 -19.88
N LEU A 160 13.50 2.78 -20.77
CA LEU A 160 12.42 1.89 -21.23
C LEU A 160 12.08 0.82 -20.19
N GLN A 161 12.99 0.56 -19.26
CA GLN A 161 12.81 -0.43 -18.21
C GLN A 161 12.24 0.25 -16.96
N PRO A 162 11.16 -0.28 -16.35
CA PRO A 162 10.65 0.19 -15.06
C PRO A 162 11.77 0.27 -14.02
N VAL A 163 11.80 1.35 -13.23
CA VAL A 163 12.72 1.50 -12.10
C VAL A 163 12.29 0.58 -10.97
N LYS A 164 11.01 0.61 -10.61
CA LYS A 164 10.43 -0.25 -9.58
C LYS A 164 10.30 -1.67 -10.11
N ARG A 165 10.86 -2.63 -9.40
CA ARG A 165 10.67 -4.04 -9.71
C ARG A 165 9.21 -4.36 -9.45
N GLN A 166 8.54 -4.95 -10.45
CA GLN A 166 7.25 -5.58 -10.22
C GLN A 166 7.49 -6.82 -9.37
N VAL A 167 7.43 -6.64 -8.05
CA VAL A 167 7.46 -7.74 -7.10
C VAL A 167 6.18 -8.53 -7.32
N THR A 168 6.26 -9.71 -7.92
CA THR A 168 5.15 -10.66 -7.87
C THR A 168 4.84 -10.87 -6.39
N ALA A 169 3.56 -10.77 -5.98
CA ALA A 169 3.15 -10.97 -4.60
C ALA A 169 3.95 -12.13 -3.99
N VAL A 170 4.51 -11.96 -2.79
CA VAL A 170 5.20 -13.03 -2.08
C VAL A 170 4.14 -14.05 -1.64
N VAL A 171 3.68 -14.81 -2.62
CA VAL A 171 2.86 -15.99 -2.47
C VAL A 171 3.77 -16.98 -1.76
N ALA A 172 3.58 -17.14 -0.44
CA ALA A 172 4.37 -18.08 0.35
C ALA A 172 4.28 -19.50 -0.24
N ARG A 173 3.14 -19.80 -0.88
CA ARG A 173 2.90 -21.00 -1.69
C ARG A 173 1.76 -20.74 -2.67
N ALA A 174 1.89 -21.12 -3.93
CA ALA A 174 0.78 -21.09 -4.88
C ALA A 174 -0.11 -22.34 -4.71
N PRO A 175 -1.41 -22.30 -5.08
CA PRO A 175 -2.24 -23.50 -5.10
C PRO A 175 -1.62 -24.54 -6.05
N TRP A 176 -1.54 -25.80 -5.62
CA TRP A 176 -0.85 -26.86 -6.38
C TRP A 176 -1.72 -28.10 -6.63
N ALA A 177 -2.92 -28.15 -6.09
CA ALA A 177 -3.93 -29.15 -6.41
C ALA A 177 -5.35 -28.58 -6.16
N MET A 178 -6.37 -29.28 -6.67
CA MET A 178 -7.76 -28.93 -6.40
C MET A 178 -8.09 -29.09 -4.92
N LEU A 179 -8.88 -28.15 -4.39
CA LEU A 179 -9.36 -28.18 -3.01
C LEU A 179 -10.68 -28.94 -2.90
N ARG A 180 -10.92 -29.50 -1.71
CA ARG A 180 -12.20 -30.11 -1.33
C ARG A 180 -12.66 -29.46 -0.02
N VAL A 181 -13.10 -28.21 -0.11
CA VAL A 181 -13.48 -27.40 1.05
C VAL A 181 -14.99 -27.50 1.31
N VAL A 182 -15.35 -27.76 2.56
CA VAL A 182 -16.69 -27.51 3.07
C VAL A 182 -16.72 -26.11 3.67
N VAL A 183 -17.45 -25.18 3.05
CA VAL A 183 -17.56 -23.79 3.53
C VAL A 183 -18.46 -23.73 4.75
N ASP A 184 -17.89 -23.98 5.93
CA ASP A 184 -18.58 -23.91 7.22
C ASP A 184 -17.92 -22.94 8.21
N GLY A 185 -16.79 -22.33 7.82
CA GLY A 185 -16.09 -21.32 8.59
C GLY A 185 -15.28 -21.89 9.75
N ARG A 186 -15.18 -23.22 9.89
CA ARG A 186 -14.50 -23.89 11.00
C ARG A 186 -13.19 -24.48 10.54
N ARG A 187 -12.28 -24.71 11.49
CA ARG A 187 -11.06 -25.49 11.23
C ARG A 187 -11.36 -26.98 11.39
N THR A 188 -12.17 -27.56 10.51
CA THR A 188 -12.69 -28.94 10.62
C THR A 188 -11.65 -30.00 10.28
N ASP A 189 -11.00 -29.87 9.12
CA ASP A 189 -10.00 -30.84 8.65
C ASP A 189 -8.76 -30.12 8.11
N TYR A 190 -7.60 -30.57 8.58
CA TYR A 190 -6.29 -30.11 8.13
C TYR A 190 -6.10 -30.24 6.60
N PHE A 191 -6.72 -31.22 5.97
CA PHE A 191 -6.52 -31.52 4.56
C PHE A 191 -7.27 -30.61 3.58
N GLU A 192 -8.32 -29.89 4.01
CA GLU A 192 -9.15 -29.10 3.09
C GLU A 192 -8.37 -27.98 2.39
N TRP A 193 -7.43 -27.37 3.11
CA TRP A 193 -6.65 -26.22 2.67
C TRP A 193 -5.16 -26.54 2.44
N ILE A 194 -4.73 -27.81 2.56
CA ILE A 194 -3.32 -28.20 2.42
C ILE A 194 -2.75 -27.87 1.03
N ALA A 195 -3.64 -27.92 0.02
CA ALA A 195 -3.31 -27.65 -1.37
C ALA A 195 -3.43 -26.16 -1.77
N ALA A 196 -3.86 -25.31 -0.84
CA ALA A 196 -4.15 -23.91 -1.12
C ALA A 196 -2.88 -23.07 -1.26
N GLY A 197 -3.02 -22.00 -2.02
CA GLY A 197 -2.09 -20.90 -1.98
C GLY A 197 -2.22 -20.15 -0.66
N ARG A 198 -1.10 -19.63 -0.15
CA ARG A 198 -1.05 -18.84 1.09
C ARG A 198 -0.35 -17.53 0.85
N TYR A 199 -1.00 -16.47 1.30
CA TYR A 199 -0.49 -15.12 1.35
C TYR A 199 -0.33 -14.68 2.80
N ASP A 200 0.90 -14.38 3.21
CA ASP A 200 1.25 -14.00 4.58
C ASP A 200 1.05 -12.49 4.77
N MET A 201 -0.08 -12.12 5.37
CA MET A 201 -0.47 -10.73 5.62
C MET A 201 0.32 -10.10 6.78
N SER A 202 1.02 -10.90 7.60
CA SER A 202 1.75 -10.40 8.77
C SER A 202 2.99 -9.57 8.39
N ARG A 203 3.49 -9.71 7.16
CA ARG A 203 4.69 -9.02 6.66
C ARG A 203 4.42 -7.70 5.96
N GLU A 204 3.27 -7.55 5.31
CA GLU A 204 2.90 -6.31 4.61
C GLU A 204 2.39 -5.22 5.55
N TYR A 205 1.77 -5.60 6.67
CA TYR A 205 1.06 -4.66 7.52
C TYR A 205 1.58 -4.70 8.96
N GLY A 206 2.51 -3.79 9.24
CA GLY A 206 2.96 -3.45 10.60
C GLY A 206 1.89 -2.68 11.39
N ALA A 207 2.32 -1.67 12.17
CA ALA A 207 1.40 -0.84 12.97
C ALA A 207 0.36 -0.03 12.15
N MET A 208 0.51 0.02 10.82
CA MET A 208 -0.34 0.77 9.86
C MET A 208 -1.47 -0.09 9.24
N ALA A 209 -1.71 -1.30 9.77
CA ALA A 209 -2.68 -2.26 9.22
C ALA A 209 -4.16 -1.80 9.27
N GLY A 210 -4.48 -0.71 9.97
CA GLY A 210 -5.86 -0.20 10.07
C GLY A 210 -6.90 -1.28 10.39
N ASP A 211 -7.90 -1.40 9.53
CA ASP A 211 -8.99 -2.37 9.66
C ASP A 211 -8.60 -3.81 9.31
N LEU A 212 -7.45 -4.01 8.66
CA LEU A 212 -6.85 -5.31 8.38
C LEU A 212 -5.96 -5.83 9.51
N SER A 213 -5.78 -5.06 10.60
CA SER A 213 -4.90 -5.40 11.72
C SER A 213 -5.22 -6.74 12.41
N PHE A 214 -6.42 -7.27 12.22
CA PHE A 214 -6.84 -8.54 12.79
C PHE A 214 -6.56 -9.75 11.89
N VAL A 215 -6.26 -9.54 10.60
CA VAL A 215 -5.99 -10.60 9.62
C VAL A 215 -4.54 -11.10 9.80
N SER A 216 -4.35 -12.41 9.76
CA SER A 216 -3.02 -13.03 9.78
C SER A 216 -2.62 -13.59 8.42
N ASP A 217 -3.54 -14.28 7.74
CA ASP A 217 -3.26 -15.02 6.51
C ASP A 217 -4.46 -14.99 5.58
N LEU A 218 -4.17 -14.97 4.28
CA LEU A 218 -5.15 -15.19 3.22
C LEU A 218 -4.78 -16.48 2.49
N HIS A 219 -5.70 -17.45 2.49
CA HIS A 219 -5.61 -18.66 1.70
C HIS A 219 -6.53 -18.57 0.50
N TYR A 220 -6.09 -19.13 -0.63
CA TYR A 220 -6.87 -19.17 -1.85
C TYR A 220 -6.61 -20.44 -2.64
N GLY A 221 -7.57 -20.89 -3.42
CA GLY A 221 -7.43 -22.06 -4.28
C GLY A 221 -8.71 -22.32 -5.05
N PHE A 222 -8.86 -23.51 -5.60
CA PHE A 222 -9.96 -23.79 -6.52
C PHE A 222 -10.35 -25.27 -6.55
N ASP A 223 -11.59 -25.54 -6.97
CA ASP A 223 -12.01 -26.82 -7.54
C ASP A 223 -12.41 -26.62 -9.02
N GLU A 224 -13.11 -27.58 -9.61
CA GLU A 224 -13.58 -27.50 -11.00
C GLU A 224 -14.52 -26.31 -11.29
N ALA A 225 -15.21 -25.77 -10.29
CA ALA A 225 -16.30 -24.81 -10.46
C ALA A 225 -16.15 -23.54 -9.62
N ASN A 226 -15.33 -23.54 -8.57
CA ASN A 226 -15.29 -22.49 -7.57
C ASN A 226 -13.86 -22.01 -7.31
N LEU A 227 -13.74 -20.70 -7.11
CA LEU A 227 -12.65 -20.06 -6.38
C LEU A 227 -12.96 -20.12 -4.89
N PHE A 228 -12.05 -20.68 -4.09
CA PHE A 228 -12.12 -20.70 -2.64
C PHE A 228 -11.22 -19.64 -2.03
N LEU A 229 -11.73 -18.99 -0.99
CA LEU A 229 -11.03 -17.97 -0.21
C LEU A 229 -11.18 -18.26 1.27
N ARG A 230 -10.11 -18.10 2.03
CA ARG A 230 -10.12 -18.22 3.49
C ARG A 230 -9.28 -17.13 4.13
N ILE A 231 -9.81 -16.52 5.19
CA ILE A 231 -9.11 -15.50 5.96
C ILE A 231 -8.97 -15.99 7.40
N ASP A 232 -7.73 -16.04 7.87
CA ASP A 232 -7.40 -16.36 9.25
C ASP A 232 -7.19 -15.07 10.05
N THR A 233 -7.62 -15.10 11.31
CA THR A 233 -7.40 -14.01 12.25
C THR A 233 -6.15 -14.25 13.11
N ARG A 234 -5.57 -13.16 13.60
CA ARG A 234 -4.45 -13.20 14.56
C ARG A 234 -4.88 -13.91 15.85
N ALA A 235 -3.91 -14.53 16.53
CA ALA A 235 -4.15 -15.25 17.77
C ALA A 235 -4.89 -14.40 18.82
N GLY A 236 -5.96 -14.96 19.39
CA GLY A 236 -6.80 -14.29 20.38
C GLY A 236 -7.91 -13.41 19.80
N VAL A 237 -8.03 -13.29 18.47
CA VAL A 237 -9.13 -12.60 17.81
C VAL A 237 -10.24 -13.58 17.42
N ASP A 238 -11.45 -13.33 17.92
CA ASP A 238 -12.67 -14.02 17.52
C ASP A 238 -13.11 -13.59 16.11
N ALA A 239 -13.17 -14.53 15.17
CA ALA A 239 -13.46 -14.25 13.76
C ALA A 239 -14.88 -13.71 13.54
N ARG A 240 -15.89 -14.23 14.26
CA ARG A 240 -17.27 -13.73 14.16
C ARG A 240 -17.34 -12.25 14.53
N LYS A 241 -16.78 -11.87 15.68
CA LYS A 241 -16.72 -10.46 16.12
C LYS A 241 -15.87 -9.60 15.19
N ALA A 242 -14.79 -10.15 14.65
CA ALA A 242 -13.95 -9.44 13.70
C ALA A 242 -14.64 -9.24 12.34
N CYS A 243 -15.61 -10.06 11.97
CA CYS A 243 -16.39 -9.93 10.74
C CYS A 243 -17.70 -9.14 10.94
N GLU A 244 -18.16 -8.93 12.17
CA GLU A 244 -19.36 -8.14 12.48
C GLU A 244 -19.28 -6.73 11.90
N ARG A 245 -20.38 -6.28 11.27
CA ARG A 245 -20.55 -4.94 10.66
C ARG A 245 -19.44 -4.57 9.67
N ARG A 246 -18.83 -5.58 9.03
CA ARG A 246 -17.89 -5.40 7.93
C ARG A 246 -18.47 -5.92 6.64
N ARG A 247 -18.04 -5.31 5.54
CA ARG A 247 -18.29 -5.78 4.19
C ARG A 247 -16.98 -6.26 3.59
N LEU A 248 -16.97 -7.48 3.06
CA LEU A 248 -15.84 -8.08 2.34
C LEU A 248 -16.25 -8.34 0.90
N ARG A 249 -15.43 -7.85 -0.05
CA ARG A 249 -15.63 -8.03 -1.49
C ARG A 249 -14.44 -8.71 -2.13
N LEU A 250 -14.72 -9.56 -3.12
CA LEU A 250 -13.76 -10.01 -4.11
C LEU A 250 -13.78 -9.01 -5.28
N ILE A 251 -12.62 -8.48 -5.64
CA ILE A 251 -12.43 -7.58 -6.79
C ILE A 251 -11.55 -8.30 -7.80
N VAL A 252 -12.16 -8.81 -8.86
CA VAL A 252 -11.45 -9.42 -10.00
C VAL A 252 -11.01 -8.33 -10.95
N THR A 253 -9.73 -8.31 -11.33
CA THR A 253 -9.13 -7.34 -12.26
C THR A 253 -8.88 -7.95 -13.65
N LYS A 254 -8.61 -9.25 -13.73
CA LYS A 254 -8.49 -10.02 -14.98
C LYS A 254 -9.30 -11.32 -14.91
N PRO A 255 -9.87 -11.80 -16.05
CA PRO A 255 -9.76 -11.23 -17.40
C PRO A 255 -10.67 -10.01 -17.62
N ARG A 256 -11.70 -9.83 -16.78
CA ARG A 256 -12.60 -8.67 -16.83
C ARG A 256 -12.90 -8.18 -15.42
N PRO A 257 -13.03 -6.86 -15.21
CA PRO A 257 -13.43 -6.31 -13.92
C PRO A 257 -14.77 -6.88 -13.44
N CYS A 258 -14.77 -7.47 -12.25
CA CYS A 258 -15.98 -7.99 -11.61
C CYS A 258 -15.85 -7.83 -10.09
N GLU A 259 -16.95 -7.48 -9.43
CA GLU A 259 -17.01 -7.37 -7.97
C GLU A 259 -18.06 -8.33 -7.42
N VAL A 260 -17.71 -9.06 -6.37
CA VAL A 260 -18.62 -10.01 -5.72
C VAL A 260 -18.58 -9.81 -4.21
N ASP A 261 -19.74 -9.61 -3.60
CA ASP A 261 -19.88 -9.53 -2.15
C ASP A 261 -19.71 -10.93 -1.53
N LEU A 262 -18.73 -11.05 -0.63
CA LEU A 262 -18.42 -12.29 0.11
C LEU A 262 -18.98 -12.25 1.53
N LEU A 263 -19.07 -11.05 2.12
CA LEU A 263 -19.67 -10.82 3.42
C LEU A 263 -20.40 -9.46 3.40
N PRO A 264 -21.72 -9.41 3.65
CA PRO A 264 -22.64 -10.53 3.52
C PRO A 264 -22.58 -11.14 2.11
N ALA A 265 -22.74 -12.46 1.97
CA ALA A 265 -22.62 -13.12 0.67
C ALA A 265 -23.72 -12.70 -0.31
N ALA A 266 -23.32 -12.44 -1.55
CA ALA A 266 -24.24 -12.30 -2.68
C ALA A 266 -24.90 -13.63 -3.03
N ASP A 267 -26.01 -13.58 -3.78
CA ASP A 267 -26.70 -14.77 -4.27
C ASP A 267 -25.73 -15.71 -5.02
N GLY A 268 -25.81 -17.01 -4.72
CA GLY A 268 -24.95 -18.02 -5.34
C GLY A 268 -23.50 -18.05 -4.85
N VAL A 269 -23.10 -17.14 -3.95
CA VAL A 269 -21.84 -17.23 -3.20
C VAL A 269 -22.12 -17.96 -1.90
N ARG A 270 -21.26 -18.93 -1.56
CA ARG A 270 -21.30 -19.56 -0.24
C ARG A 270 -20.26 -18.88 0.64
N SER A 271 -20.64 -18.44 1.82
CA SER A 271 -19.71 -17.90 2.82
C SER A 271 -20.08 -18.37 4.20
N ALA A 272 -19.09 -18.57 5.07
CA ALA A 272 -19.31 -18.90 6.47
C ALA A 272 -18.27 -18.22 7.37
N VAL A 273 -18.67 -17.91 8.61
CA VAL A 273 -17.79 -17.36 9.64
C VAL A 273 -18.02 -18.08 10.95
N GLU A 274 -17.03 -18.86 11.37
CA GLU A 274 -17.00 -19.52 12.69
C GLU A 274 -15.65 -19.24 13.36
N ASP A 275 -14.68 -20.14 13.21
CA ASP A 275 -13.30 -19.95 13.68
C ASP A 275 -12.47 -19.10 12.70
N ILE A 276 -12.87 -19.13 11.43
CA ILE A 276 -12.25 -18.47 10.27
C ILE A 276 -13.36 -17.94 9.37
N PHE A 277 -13.01 -17.05 8.45
CA PHE A 277 -13.89 -16.69 7.32
C PHE A 277 -13.55 -17.59 6.13
N GLU A 278 -14.57 -18.13 5.47
CA GLU A 278 -14.43 -18.89 4.23
C GLU A 278 -15.47 -18.46 3.20
N ALA A 279 -15.12 -18.53 1.93
CA ALA A 279 -16.05 -18.35 0.83
C ALA A 279 -15.73 -19.24 -0.37
N ALA A 280 -16.78 -19.66 -1.08
CA ALA A 280 -16.71 -20.27 -2.40
C ALA A 280 -17.47 -19.39 -3.40
N VAL A 281 -16.75 -18.92 -4.42
CA VAL A 281 -17.26 -18.08 -5.50
C VAL A 281 -17.25 -18.90 -6.79
N PRO A 282 -18.41 -19.18 -7.40
CA PRO A 282 -18.44 -19.88 -8.68
C PRO A 282 -17.70 -19.10 -9.77
N PHE A 283 -16.88 -19.78 -10.59
CA PHE A 283 -16.16 -19.13 -11.71
C PHE A 283 -17.12 -18.47 -12.71
N GLU A 284 -18.31 -19.05 -12.90
CA GLU A 284 -19.37 -18.45 -13.71
C GLU A 284 -19.81 -17.08 -13.19
N ARG A 285 -19.80 -16.86 -11.87
CA ARG A 285 -20.16 -15.57 -11.27
C ARG A 285 -19.15 -14.48 -11.55
N ILE A 286 -17.87 -14.85 -11.65
CA ILE A 286 -16.78 -13.93 -12.00
C ILE A 286 -16.46 -13.91 -13.50
N GLY A 287 -17.22 -14.66 -14.31
CA GLY A 287 -17.14 -14.62 -15.76
C GLY A 287 -15.83 -15.17 -16.33
N VAL A 288 -15.24 -16.18 -15.68
CA VAL A 288 -13.95 -16.76 -16.05
C VAL A 288 -14.13 -18.20 -16.52
N ALA A 289 -13.49 -18.56 -17.63
CA ALA A 289 -13.54 -19.90 -18.21
C ALA A 289 -12.33 -20.75 -17.81
N ALA A 290 -12.46 -22.07 -17.95
CA ALA A 290 -11.38 -23.01 -17.71
C ALA A 290 -10.14 -22.69 -18.55
N GLY A 291 -8.98 -22.64 -17.91
CA GLY A 291 -7.70 -22.35 -18.54
C GLY A 291 -7.35 -20.86 -18.68
N GLU A 292 -8.25 -19.94 -18.32
CA GLU A 292 -7.96 -18.50 -18.24
C GLU A 292 -7.25 -18.15 -16.92
N ASP A 293 -6.47 -17.08 -16.95
CA ASP A 293 -5.86 -16.52 -15.74
C ASP A 293 -6.84 -15.53 -15.09
N VAL A 294 -7.04 -15.67 -13.79
CA VAL A 294 -7.78 -14.72 -12.97
C VAL A 294 -6.82 -13.99 -12.05
N GLU A 295 -6.95 -12.66 -12.01
CA GLU A 295 -6.27 -11.81 -11.05
C GLU A 295 -7.30 -11.13 -10.16
N PHE A 296 -7.06 -11.10 -8.85
CA PHE A 296 -8.00 -10.54 -7.90
C PHE A 296 -7.33 -9.98 -6.64
N VAL A 297 -8.04 -9.05 -5.99
CA VAL A 297 -7.75 -8.55 -4.64
C VAL A 297 -9.01 -8.68 -3.79
N LEU A 298 -8.84 -8.63 -2.47
CA LEU A 298 -9.95 -8.51 -1.54
C LEU A 298 -10.06 -7.09 -1.05
N GLU A 299 -11.28 -6.66 -0.77
CA GLU A 299 -11.56 -5.34 -0.22
C GLU A 299 -12.43 -5.48 1.04
N LEU A 300 -11.91 -4.99 2.16
CA LEU A 300 -12.59 -4.99 3.45
C LEU A 300 -12.95 -3.56 3.84
N SER A 301 -14.18 -3.35 4.30
CA SER A 301 -14.64 -2.07 4.84
C SER A 301 -15.49 -2.29 6.09
N ARG A 302 -15.44 -1.36 7.04
CA ARG A 302 -16.47 -1.24 8.08
C ARG A 302 -17.65 -0.43 7.57
N GLU A 303 -18.81 -0.62 8.17
CA GLU A 303 -19.98 0.23 7.94
C GLU A 303 -19.62 1.72 8.13
N GLY A 304 -19.70 2.51 7.05
CA GLY A 304 -19.33 3.93 7.03
C GLY A 304 -17.82 4.24 6.96
N GLY A 305 -16.95 3.23 6.90
CA GLY A 305 -15.50 3.38 6.77
C GLY A 305 -14.99 3.39 5.33
N VAL A 306 -13.75 3.83 5.14
CA VAL A 306 -13.07 3.76 3.83
C VAL A 306 -12.65 2.31 3.55
N PRO A 307 -12.91 1.76 2.35
CA PRO A 307 -12.48 0.42 2.02
C PRO A 307 -10.95 0.28 1.94
N GLN A 308 -10.43 -0.83 2.48
CA GLN A 308 -9.02 -1.21 2.43
C GLN A 308 -8.86 -2.46 1.56
N ARG A 309 -7.89 -2.45 0.65
CA ARG A 309 -7.62 -3.56 -0.28
C ARG A 309 -6.42 -4.37 0.15
N PHE A 310 -6.45 -5.68 -0.10
CA PHE A 310 -5.33 -6.58 0.16
C PHE A 310 -5.31 -7.77 -0.82
N PRO A 311 -4.13 -8.21 -1.28
CA PRO A 311 -2.81 -7.58 -1.08
C PRO A 311 -2.72 -6.15 -1.63
N THR A 312 -1.90 -5.29 -1.03
CA THR A 312 -1.76 -3.87 -1.43
C THR A 312 -0.86 -3.68 -2.64
N THR A 313 0.10 -4.58 -2.81
CA THR A 313 1.19 -4.47 -3.78
C THR A 313 0.78 -5.02 -5.15
N VAL A 314 0.38 -6.30 -5.21
CA VAL A 314 0.01 -6.99 -6.45
C VAL A 314 -1.19 -7.91 -6.24
N PRO A 315 -2.15 -7.98 -7.19
CA PRO A 315 -3.24 -8.94 -7.15
C PRO A 315 -2.75 -10.39 -7.02
N LEU A 316 -3.51 -11.21 -6.31
CA LEU A 316 -3.31 -12.65 -6.35
C LEU A 316 -3.71 -13.17 -7.74
N SER A 317 -2.98 -14.16 -8.24
CA SER A 317 -3.26 -14.80 -9.52
C SER A 317 -3.37 -16.30 -9.38
N LEU A 318 -4.28 -16.88 -10.15
CA LEU A 318 -4.37 -18.32 -10.40
C LEU A 318 -4.86 -18.56 -11.82
N ARG A 319 -4.53 -19.72 -12.36
CA ARG A 319 -5.10 -20.20 -13.61
C ARG A 319 -6.27 -21.13 -13.32
N VAL A 320 -7.43 -20.84 -13.90
CA VAL A 320 -8.66 -21.63 -13.69
C VAL A 320 -8.40 -23.07 -14.18
N PRO A 321 -8.69 -24.10 -13.37
CA PRO A 321 -8.37 -25.47 -13.73
C PRO A 321 -9.14 -25.92 -14.98
N THR A 322 -8.49 -26.74 -15.81
CA THR A 322 -9.16 -27.46 -16.90
C THR A 322 -9.65 -28.82 -16.42
N LYS A 323 -10.53 -29.47 -17.19
CA LYS A 323 -11.02 -30.83 -16.87
C LYS A 323 -9.91 -31.88 -16.78
N ASP A 324 -8.74 -31.60 -17.35
CA ASP A 324 -7.58 -32.47 -17.31
C ASP A 324 -6.52 -32.01 -16.29
N TYR A 325 -6.83 -31.02 -15.43
CA TYR A 325 -5.88 -30.45 -14.48
C TYR A 325 -5.17 -31.54 -13.65
N ASP A 326 -5.94 -32.47 -13.05
CA ASP A 326 -5.37 -33.59 -12.29
C ASP A 326 -4.54 -34.55 -13.14
N LYS A 327 -4.85 -34.71 -14.43
CA LYS A 327 -4.08 -35.57 -15.35
C LYS A 327 -2.79 -34.90 -15.82
N ILE A 328 -2.81 -33.58 -15.99
CA ILE A 328 -1.66 -32.77 -16.41
C ILE A 328 -0.67 -32.61 -15.27
N HIS A 329 -1.17 -32.53 -14.02
CA HIS A 329 -0.36 -32.36 -12.83
C HIS A 329 -0.14 -33.66 -12.03
N TRP A 330 -0.35 -34.83 -12.65
CA TRP A 330 -0.25 -36.16 -12.01
C TRP A 330 1.18 -36.64 -11.68
N MET A 331 2.18 -35.77 -11.71
CA MET A 331 3.53 -36.09 -11.24
C MET A 331 4.18 -34.86 -10.60
N ALA A 332 4.18 -34.83 -9.27
CA ALA A 332 5.16 -34.14 -8.43
C ALA A 332 5.38 -34.97 -7.17
#